data_AF-A0A1I3SSL3-F1
#
_entry.id   AF-A0A1I3SSL3-F1
#
_cell.length_a   1.000
_cell.length_b   1.000
_cell.length_c   1.000
_cell.angle_alpha   90.00
_cell.angle_beta   90.00
_cell.angle_gamma   90.00
#
_symmetry.space_group_name_H-M   'P 1'
#
loop_
_entity.id
_entity.type
_entity.pdbx_description
1 polymer ?
#
loop_
_entity_poly.entity_id
_entity_poly.type
_entity_poly.pdbx_seq_one_letter_code
_entity_poly.pdbx_strand_id
1 'polypeptide(L)'
;MRLILAAALALATATPAFAAPADPASIICVGQKLDAAVKAQLAADVERNLGTAGQRPRYSAAVTRGLNDATTACANERGWSGAAATASGVYALAEVGLPVAKRVVQAKGFDPAALDQQFAALPEEVRRKPLTPKATQDLIRAAVTDEAQQTRANAELLAQYFAFLNTLEYASADFSR
;
A
#
# COMPACT_ATOMS: atom_id res chain seq x y z
N MET A 1 33.49 -44.10 47.82
CA MET A 1 32.46 -43.04 47.81
C MET A 1 33.08 -41.76 47.31
N ARG A 2 32.83 -41.36 46.06
CA ARG A 2 33.06 -40.02 45.50
C ARG A 2 32.36 -39.97 44.14
N LEU A 3 31.11 -39.51 44.15
CA LEU A 3 30.33 -39.19 42.96
C LEU A 3 30.82 -37.84 42.43
N ILE A 4 31.24 -37.79 41.16
CA ILE A 4 31.48 -36.54 40.44
C ILE A 4 30.34 -36.40 39.44
N LEU A 5 29.53 -35.35 39.64
CA LEU A 5 28.38 -34.99 38.81
C LEU A 5 28.85 -34.67 37.38
N ALA A 6 28.19 -35.30 36.40
CA ALA A 6 28.27 -34.91 35.00
C ALA A 6 27.44 -33.64 34.77
N ALA A 7 28.09 -32.55 34.37
CA ALA A 7 27.42 -31.36 33.86
C ALA A 7 26.96 -31.64 32.42
N ALA A 8 25.67 -31.91 32.24
CA ALA A 8 25.05 -31.98 30.92
C ALA A 8 24.89 -30.56 30.36
N LEU A 9 25.73 -30.20 29.39
CA LEU A 9 25.58 -29.01 28.58
C LEU A 9 24.36 -29.21 27.66
N ALA A 10 23.20 -28.71 28.06
CA ALA A 10 22.03 -28.64 27.19
C ALA A 10 22.28 -27.52 26.17
N LEU A 11 22.77 -27.91 24.99
CA LEU A 11 22.77 -27.06 23.79
C LEU A 11 21.30 -26.79 23.41
N ALA A 12 20.76 -25.68 23.89
CA ALA A 12 19.52 -25.12 23.39
C ALA A 12 19.75 -24.74 21.92
N THR A 13 19.33 -25.62 21.00
CA THR A 13 19.19 -25.26 19.60
C THR A 13 18.12 -24.18 19.51
N ALA A 14 18.55 -22.93 19.32
CA ALA A 14 17.64 -21.85 18.95
C ALA A 14 17.04 -22.23 17.60
N THR A 15 15.86 -22.86 17.62
CA THR A 15 15.04 -23.03 16.42
C THR A 15 14.84 -21.64 15.83
N PRO A 16 15.15 -21.40 14.54
CA PRO A 16 14.85 -20.13 13.92
C PRO A 16 13.36 -19.89 14.11
N ALA A 17 13.01 -18.84 14.85
CA ALA A 17 11.63 -18.42 14.98
C ALA A 17 11.20 -18.00 13.58
N PHE A 18 10.49 -18.89 12.88
CA PHE A 18 9.72 -18.49 11.72
C PHE A 18 8.82 -17.34 12.19
N ALA A 19 9.05 -16.15 11.63
CA ALA A 19 8.23 -15.00 11.97
C ALA A 19 6.77 -15.41 11.78
N ALA A 20 5.97 -15.30 12.83
CA ALA A 20 4.56 -15.59 12.74
C ALA A 20 3.93 -14.70 11.65
N PRO A 21 2.92 -15.19 10.90
CA PRO A 21 2.22 -14.36 9.93
C PRO A 21 1.72 -13.09 10.64
N ALA A 22 1.94 -11.94 10.01
CA ALA A 22 1.61 -10.67 10.62
C ALA A 22 0.08 -10.54 10.76
N ASP A 23 -0.39 -10.08 11.92
CA ASP A 23 -1.82 -9.85 12.18
C ASP A 23 -2.38 -8.80 11.20
N PRO A 24 -3.33 -9.13 10.30
CA PRO A 24 -3.84 -8.20 9.29
C PRO A 24 -4.36 -6.88 9.87
N ALA A 25 -4.87 -6.86 11.11
CA ALA A 25 -5.34 -5.64 11.77
C ALA A 25 -4.21 -4.64 12.06
N SER A 26 -2.96 -5.10 12.02
CA SER A 26 -1.78 -4.30 12.33
C SER A 26 -1.15 -3.58 11.14
N ILE A 27 -1.60 -3.83 9.91
CA ILE A 27 -1.04 -3.23 8.69
C ILE A 27 -1.09 -1.69 8.70
N ILE A 28 -2.04 -1.11 9.43
CA ILE A 28 -2.24 0.34 9.55
C ILE A 28 -1.19 1.04 10.45
N CYS A 29 -0.32 0.29 11.13
CA CYS A 29 0.64 0.86 12.09
C CYS A 29 1.48 1.99 11.49
N VAL A 30 1.97 1.83 10.25
CA VAL A 30 2.80 2.85 9.60
C VAL A 30 2.00 4.12 9.39
N GLY A 31 0.78 4.02 8.84
CA GLY A 31 -0.12 5.16 8.67
C GLY A 31 -0.43 5.89 9.98
N GLN A 32 -0.51 5.17 11.11
CA GLN A 32 -0.73 5.75 12.44
C GLN A 32 0.50 6.48 12.99
N LYS A 33 1.72 6.02 12.67
CA LYS A 33 2.97 6.63 13.16
C LYS A 33 3.46 7.81 12.32
N LEU A 34 2.98 7.96 11.08
CA LEU A 34 3.28 9.16 10.29
C LEU A 34 2.75 10.40 11.00
N ASP A 35 3.63 11.37 11.23
CA ASP A 35 3.23 12.67 11.76
C ASP A 35 2.38 13.47 10.75
N ALA A 36 1.73 14.52 11.26
CA ALA A 36 0.82 15.34 10.45
C ALA A 36 1.54 16.06 9.30
N ALA A 37 2.80 16.46 9.47
CA ALA A 37 3.56 17.16 8.45
C ALA A 37 3.92 16.23 7.30
N VAL A 38 4.33 14.99 7.60
CA VAL A 38 4.60 13.96 6.59
C VAL A 38 3.31 13.58 5.86
N LYS A 39 2.18 13.42 6.56
CA LYS A 39 0.87 13.16 5.92
C LYS A 39 0.46 14.30 4.98
N ALA A 40 0.61 15.55 5.42
CA ALA A 40 0.29 16.71 4.59
C ALA A 40 1.18 16.78 3.35
N GLN A 41 2.49 16.53 3.50
CA GLN A 41 3.42 16.51 2.37
C GLN A 41 3.13 15.35 1.41
N LEU A 42 2.78 14.17 1.91
CA LEU A 42 2.36 13.04 1.09
C LEU A 42 1.10 13.37 0.31
N ALA A 43 0.10 13.97 0.95
CA ALA A 43 -1.12 14.41 0.26
C ALA A 43 -0.82 15.41 -0.87
N ALA A 44 0.07 16.40 -0.63
CA ALA A 44 0.50 17.35 -1.63
C ALA A 44 1.29 16.69 -2.78
N ASP A 45 2.14 15.71 -2.47
CA ASP A 45 2.88 14.95 -3.47
C ASP A 45 1.93 14.12 -4.35
N VAL A 46 0.93 13.49 -3.77
CA VAL A 46 -0.12 12.75 -4.49
C VAL A 46 -0.93 13.68 -5.39
N GLU A 47 -1.36 14.83 -4.87
CA GLU A 47 -2.13 15.82 -5.64
C GLU A 47 -1.36 16.30 -6.87
N ARG A 48 -0.06 16.62 -6.71
CA ARG A 48 0.83 16.96 -7.82
C ARG A 48 0.96 15.82 -8.83
N ASN A 49 1.17 14.59 -8.37
CA ASN A 49 1.35 13.42 -9.24
C ASN A 49 0.09 13.15 -10.10
N LEU A 50 -1.09 13.28 -9.50
CA LEU A 50 -2.36 13.12 -10.21
C LEU A 50 -2.67 14.29 -11.15
N GLY A 51 -2.22 15.49 -10.82
CA GLY A 51 -2.39 16.69 -11.65
C GLY A 51 -1.45 16.76 -12.87
N THR A 52 -0.41 15.92 -12.93
CA THR A 52 0.65 16.03 -13.94
C THR A 52 0.74 14.77 -14.81
N ALA A 53 -0.06 14.73 -15.88
CA ALA A 53 -0.05 13.64 -16.85
C ALA A 53 1.35 13.43 -17.48
N GLY A 54 1.65 12.18 -17.84
CA GLY A 54 2.89 11.76 -18.51
C GLY A 54 4.12 11.69 -17.61
N GLN A 55 4.01 12.01 -16.32
CA GLN A 55 5.14 11.95 -15.38
C GLN A 55 5.06 10.73 -14.47
N ARG A 56 6.22 10.12 -14.21
CA ARG A 56 6.33 9.10 -13.18
C ARG A 56 6.07 9.75 -11.81
N PRO A 57 5.24 9.16 -10.94
CA PRO A 57 5.02 9.68 -9.59
C PRO A 57 6.32 9.89 -8.84
N ARG A 58 6.43 11.02 -8.14
CA ARG A 58 7.57 11.37 -7.29
C ARG A 58 7.07 11.79 -5.92
N TYR A 59 7.79 11.35 -4.89
CA TYR A 59 7.56 11.73 -3.51
C TYR A 59 8.79 12.48 -3.00
N SER A 60 8.55 13.48 -2.16
CA SER A 60 9.59 14.27 -1.53
C SER A 60 10.47 13.41 -0.62
N ALA A 61 11.71 13.87 -0.38
CA ALA A 61 12.63 13.18 0.52
C ALA A 61 12.07 13.08 1.96
N ALA A 62 11.28 14.07 2.39
CA ALA A 62 10.61 14.07 3.68
C ALA A 62 9.60 12.93 3.80
N VAL A 63 8.77 12.72 2.77
CA VAL A 63 7.81 11.60 2.71
C VAL A 63 8.52 10.25 2.71
N THR A 64 9.53 10.10 1.85
CA THR A 64 10.32 8.85 1.79
C THR A 64 10.97 8.53 3.14
N ARG A 65 11.57 9.53 3.79
CA ARG A 65 12.18 9.34 5.12
C ARG A 65 11.13 8.99 6.17
N GLY A 66 10.06 9.76 6.27
CA GLY A 66 9.00 9.52 7.26
C GLY A 66 8.34 8.15 7.14
N LEU A 67 8.09 7.69 5.90
CA LEU A 67 7.60 6.32 5.64
C LEU A 67 8.60 5.26 6.09
N ASN A 68 9.89 5.42 5.76
CA ASN A 68 10.93 4.47 6.16
C ASN A 68 11.11 4.40 7.69
N ASP A 69 11.10 5.55 8.37
CA ASP A 69 11.24 5.63 9.82
C ASP A 69 10.04 4.97 10.52
N ALA A 70 8.82 5.28 10.08
CA ALA A 70 7.59 4.67 10.61
C ALA A 70 7.52 3.16 10.32
N THR A 71 7.91 2.74 9.12
CA THR A 71 8.00 1.31 8.73
C THR A 71 8.98 0.56 9.63
N THR A 72 10.17 1.11 9.84
CA THR A 72 11.19 0.51 10.71
C THR A 72 10.70 0.41 12.15
N ALA A 73 10.06 1.46 12.67
CA ALA A 73 9.51 1.46 14.02
C ALA A 73 8.43 0.39 14.19
N CYS A 74 7.45 0.31 13.28
CA CYS A 74 6.40 -0.71 13.33
C CYS A 74 6.96 -2.13 13.20
N ALA A 75 7.92 -2.35 12.30
CA ALA A 75 8.54 -3.65 12.12
C ALA A 75 9.25 -4.12 13.40
N ASN A 76 10.00 -3.23 14.05
CA ASN A 76 10.69 -3.53 15.31
C ASN A 76 9.71 -3.80 16.46
N GLU A 77 8.67 -2.98 16.60
CA GLU A 77 7.66 -3.15 17.66
C GLU A 77 6.85 -4.44 17.53
N ARG A 78 6.62 -4.89 16.28
CA ARG A 78 5.73 -6.03 15.99
C ARG A 78 6.48 -7.31 15.63
N GLY A 79 7.80 -7.25 15.46
CA GLY A 79 8.61 -8.39 15.01
C GLY A 79 8.27 -8.83 13.58
N TRP A 80 7.85 -7.90 12.71
CA TRP A 80 7.47 -8.22 11.33
C TRP A 80 8.69 -8.61 10.48
N SER A 81 8.44 -9.45 9.47
CA SER A 81 9.40 -9.66 8.39
C SER A 81 9.61 -8.39 7.57
N GLY A 82 10.71 -8.30 6.84
CA GLY A 82 10.95 -7.19 5.91
C GLY A 82 9.87 -7.06 4.81
N ALA A 83 9.27 -8.19 4.42
CA ALA A 83 8.17 -8.20 3.45
C ALA A 83 6.89 -7.58 4.04
N ALA A 84 6.51 -7.97 5.25
CA ALA A 84 5.37 -7.38 5.94
C ALA A 84 5.59 -5.88 6.24
N ALA A 85 6.81 -5.50 6.65
CA ALA A 85 7.17 -4.09 6.81
C ALA A 85 6.99 -3.30 5.49
N THR A 86 7.50 -3.83 4.39
CA THR A 86 7.35 -3.21 3.05
C THR A 86 5.89 -3.08 2.66
N ALA A 87 5.09 -4.14 2.84
CA ALA A 87 3.66 -4.13 2.53
C ALA A 87 2.91 -3.08 3.36
N SER A 88 3.20 -2.95 4.65
CA SER A 88 2.59 -1.91 5.51
C SER A 88 2.97 -0.49 5.08
N GLY A 89 4.23 -0.25 4.69
CA GLY A 89 4.66 1.06 4.16
C GLY A 89 3.96 1.43 2.85
N VAL A 90 3.84 0.47 1.93
CA VAL A 90 3.10 0.64 0.67
C VAL A 90 1.61 0.86 0.91
N TYR A 91 1.02 0.12 1.85
CA TYR A 91 -0.37 0.30 2.29
C TYR A 91 -0.59 1.71 2.83
N ALA A 92 0.26 2.19 3.74
CA ALA A 92 0.14 3.51 4.35
C ALA A 92 0.21 4.64 3.31
N LEU A 93 1.09 4.51 2.30
CA LEU A 93 1.13 5.46 1.19
C LEU A 93 -0.20 5.52 0.45
N ALA A 94 -0.79 4.36 0.14
CA ALA A 94 -2.04 4.29 -0.59
C ALA A 94 -3.24 4.76 0.26
N GLU A 95 -3.26 4.43 1.54
CA GLU A 95 -4.31 4.81 2.50
C GLU A 95 -4.37 6.33 2.66
N VAL A 96 -3.23 6.99 2.81
CA VAL A 96 -3.16 8.46 2.91
C VAL A 96 -3.44 9.12 1.56
N GLY A 97 -3.04 8.51 0.44
CA GLY A 97 -3.21 9.04 -0.90
C GLY A 97 -4.64 8.93 -1.45
N LEU A 98 -5.37 7.87 -1.12
CA LEU A 98 -6.69 7.59 -1.71
C LEU A 98 -7.72 8.72 -1.49
N PRO A 99 -7.84 9.35 -0.30
CA PRO A 99 -8.73 10.51 -0.12
C PRO A 99 -8.39 11.69 -1.06
N VAL A 100 -7.12 11.90 -1.38
CA VAL A 100 -6.69 12.91 -2.36
C VAL A 100 -7.12 12.48 -3.76
N ALA A 101 -6.87 11.22 -4.13
CA ALA A 101 -7.25 10.68 -5.43
C ALA A 101 -8.77 10.81 -5.68
N LYS A 102 -9.60 10.52 -4.67
CA LYS A 102 -11.06 10.70 -4.71
C LYS A 102 -11.45 12.14 -5.02
N ARG A 103 -10.86 13.13 -4.35
CA ARG A 103 -11.12 14.55 -4.64
C ARG A 103 -10.73 14.94 -6.07
N VAL A 104 -9.57 14.46 -6.55
CA VAL A 104 -9.07 14.81 -7.89
C VAL A 104 -9.93 14.21 -9.00
N VAL A 105 -10.32 12.93 -8.91
CA VAL A 105 -11.21 12.32 -9.93
C VAL A 105 -12.60 12.94 -9.90
N GLN A 106 -13.12 13.29 -8.72
CA GLN A 106 -14.39 14.00 -8.58
C GLN A 106 -14.34 15.38 -9.23
N ALA A 107 -13.24 16.13 -9.05
CA ALA A 107 -13.05 17.42 -9.71
C ALA A 107 -12.95 17.32 -11.25
N LYS A 108 -12.69 16.12 -11.79
CA LYS A 108 -12.72 15.82 -13.23
C LYS A 108 -14.04 15.25 -13.72
N GLY A 109 -15.06 15.18 -12.85
CA GLY A 109 -16.39 14.72 -13.21
C GLY A 109 -16.58 13.21 -13.19
N PHE A 110 -15.66 12.45 -12.59
CA PHE A 110 -15.85 11.02 -12.32
C PHE A 110 -16.50 10.84 -10.95
N ASP A 111 -17.36 9.83 -10.81
CA ASP A 111 -17.93 9.44 -9.52
C ASP A 111 -16.98 8.44 -8.81
N PRO A 112 -16.31 8.83 -7.70
CA PRO A 112 -15.42 7.92 -6.99
C PRO A 112 -16.12 6.68 -6.47
N ALA A 113 -17.40 6.75 -6.11
CA ALA A 113 -18.14 5.60 -5.59
C ALA A 113 -18.38 4.56 -6.69
N ALA A 114 -18.70 5.00 -7.91
CA ALA A 114 -18.84 4.12 -9.06
C ALA A 114 -17.48 3.46 -9.42
N LEU A 115 -16.38 4.22 -9.38
CA LEU A 115 -15.04 3.66 -9.59
C LEU A 115 -14.67 2.61 -8.53
N ASP A 116 -14.96 2.89 -7.25
CA ASP A 116 -14.73 1.95 -6.15
C ASP A 116 -15.52 0.66 -6.35
N GLN A 117 -16.80 0.77 -6.71
CA GLN A 117 -17.66 -0.39 -6.99
C GLN A 117 -17.15 -1.20 -8.19
N GLN A 118 -16.73 -0.52 -9.25
CA GLN A 118 -16.19 -1.16 -10.44
C GLN A 118 -14.90 -1.94 -10.13
N PHE A 119 -14.01 -1.36 -9.33
CA PHE A 119 -12.83 -2.07 -8.87
C PHE A 119 -13.21 -3.25 -7.96
N ALA A 120 -14.13 -3.07 -7.02
CA ALA A 120 -14.59 -4.11 -6.10
C ALA A 120 -15.27 -5.29 -6.79
N ALA A 121 -15.86 -5.07 -7.97
CA ALA A 121 -16.46 -6.12 -8.80
C ALA A 121 -15.44 -7.04 -9.48
N LEU A 122 -14.15 -6.69 -9.48
CA LEU A 122 -13.11 -7.59 -9.96
C LEU A 122 -12.98 -8.83 -9.07
N PRO A 123 -12.67 -10.01 -9.63
CA PRO A 123 -12.38 -11.20 -8.85
C PRO A 123 -11.28 -10.95 -7.81
N GLU A 124 -11.42 -11.54 -6.63
CA GLU A 124 -10.50 -11.32 -5.50
C GLU A 124 -9.05 -11.65 -5.87
N GLU A 125 -8.83 -12.72 -6.64
CA GLU A 125 -7.53 -13.15 -7.11
C GLU A 125 -6.85 -12.15 -8.05
N VAL A 126 -7.64 -11.26 -8.69
CA VAL A 126 -7.15 -10.14 -9.49
C VAL A 126 -6.86 -8.94 -8.59
N ARG A 127 -7.75 -8.62 -7.64
CA ARG A 127 -7.59 -7.47 -6.74
C ARG A 127 -6.40 -7.61 -5.79
N ARG A 128 -6.09 -8.83 -5.36
CA ARG A 128 -4.99 -9.17 -4.42
C ARG A 128 -3.61 -9.34 -5.07
N LYS A 129 -3.45 -8.88 -6.31
CA LYS A 129 -2.17 -8.84 -7.04
C LYS A 129 -2.04 -7.50 -7.73
N PRO A 130 -0.82 -7.06 -8.08
CA PRO A 130 -0.65 -5.90 -8.95
C PRO A 130 -1.48 -6.05 -10.23
N LEU A 131 -2.32 -5.05 -10.54
CA LEU A 131 -3.15 -5.08 -11.74
C LEU A 131 -2.29 -5.23 -13.00
N THR A 132 -2.73 -6.10 -13.89
CA THR A 132 -2.12 -6.24 -15.22
C THR A 132 -2.49 -5.03 -16.09
N PRO A 133 -1.69 -4.70 -17.13
CA PRO A 133 -2.04 -3.62 -18.06
C PRO A 133 -3.43 -3.80 -18.68
N LYS A 134 -3.82 -5.05 -18.98
CA LYS A 134 -5.15 -5.38 -19.50
C LYS A 134 -6.25 -5.06 -18.47
N ALA A 135 -6.12 -5.51 -17.24
CA ALA A 135 -7.12 -5.26 -16.20
C ALA A 135 -7.28 -3.75 -15.94
N THR A 136 -6.17 -3.00 -15.91
CA THR A 136 -6.20 -1.54 -15.79
C THR A 136 -6.90 -0.89 -16.97
N GLN A 137 -6.62 -1.31 -18.21
CA GLN A 137 -7.30 -0.77 -19.40
C GLN A 137 -8.79 -1.09 -19.42
N ASP A 138 -9.18 -2.31 -19.04
CA ASP A 138 -10.59 -2.73 -18.97
C ASP A 138 -11.34 -1.86 -17.94
N LEU A 139 -10.73 -1.58 -16.78
CA LEU A 139 -11.30 -0.65 -15.79
C LEU A 139 -11.44 0.78 -16.35
N ILE A 140 -10.41 1.32 -17.00
CA ILE A 140 -10.45 2.68 -17.57
C ILE A 140 -11.56 2.79 -18.61
N ARG A 141 -11.70 1.80 -19.50
CA ARG A 141 -12.74 1.82 -20.54
C ARG A 141 -14.14 1.78 -19.96
N ALA A 142 -14.36 0.99 -18.91
CA ALA A 142 -15.65 0.92 -18.24
C ALA A 142 -15.98 2.22 -17.48
N ALA A 143 -14.97 2.92 -16.96
CA ALA A 143 -15.13 4.15 -16.20
C ALA A 143 -15.40 5.40 -17.06
N VAL A 144 -15.06 5.38 -18.35
CA VAL A 144 -15.19 6.53 -19.24
C VAL A 144 -16.36 6.32 -20.20
N THR A 145 -17.55 6.77 -19.80
CA THR A 145 -18.78 6.63 -20.60
C THR A 145 -19.04 7.83 -21.52
N ASP A 146 -18.54 9.01 -21.18
CA ASP A 146 -18.65 10.23 -21.99
C ASP A 146 -17.46 10.35 -22.95
N GLU A 147 -17.73 10.62 -24.22
CA GLU A 147 -16.70 10.86 -25.24
C GLU A 147 -15.77 12.03 -24.87
N ALA A 148 -16.30 13.09 -24.25
CA ALA A 148 -15.49 14.23 -23.80
C ALA A 148 -14.47 13.84 -22.71
N GLN A 149 -14.73 12.75 -21.98
CA GLN A 149 -13.84 12.22 -20.95
C GLN A 149 -12.78 11.27 -21.51
N GLN A 150 -12.87 10.84 -22.78
CA GLN A 150 -11.94 9.91 -23.44
C GLN A 150 -10.61 10.55 -23.85
N THR A 151 -9.93 11.14 -22.87
CA THR A 151 -8.62 11.77 -23.05
C THR A 151 -7.52 10.90 -22.46
N ARG A 152 -6.31 11.02 -23.01
CA ARG A 152 -5.12 10.36 -22.44
C ARG A 152 -4.88 10.78 -20.99
N ALA A 153 -5.08 12.06 -20.66
CA ALA A 153 -4.90 12.57 -19.31
C ALA A 153 -5.88 11.92 -18.32
N ASN A 154 -7.14 11.76 -18.70
CA ASN A 154 -8.13 11.07 -17.86
C ASN A 154 -7.83 9.58 -17.73
N ALA A 155 -7.37 8.92 -18.80
CA ALA A 155 -6.95 7.52 -18.72
C ALA A 155 -5.79 7.33 -17.73
N GLU A 156 -4.79 8.22 -17.75
CA GLU A 156 -3.67 8.18 -16.81
C GLU A 156 -4.12 8.51 -15.37
N LEU A 157 -5.04 9.45 -15.20
CA LEU A 157 -5.63 9.76 -13.88
C LEU A 157 -6.38 8.56 -13.31
N LEU A 158 -7.24 7.92 -14.10
CA LEU A 158 -8.00 6.73 -13.70
C LEU A 158 -7.07 5.54 -13.43
N ALA A 159 -6.01 5.36 -14.24
CA ALA A 159 -4.99 4.35 -13.98
C ALA A 159 -4.35 4.53 -12.59
N GLN A 160 -4.00 5.77 -12.23
CA GLN A 160 -3.44 6.08 -10.92
C GLN A 160 -4.48 5.88 -9.79
N TYR A 161 -5.74 6.26 -10.01
CA TYR A 161 -6.83 6.03 -9.06
C TYR A 161 -6.99 4.53 -8.76
N PHE A 162 -7.11 3.70 -9.80
CA PHE A 162 -7.23 2.25 -9.63
C PHE A 162 -5.96 1.62 -9.04
N ALA A 163 -4.78 2.21 -9.27
CA ALA A 163 -3.55 1.78 -8.63
C ALA A 163 -3.58 2.01 -7.11
N PHE A 164 -4.19 3.11 -6.61
CA PHE A 164 -4.39 3.30 -5.17
C PHE A 164 -5.28 2.21 -4.58
N LEU A 165 -6.43 1.94 -5.18
CA LEU A 165 -7.35 0.89 -4.73
C LEU A 165 -6.69 -0.49 -4.74
N ASN A 166 -6.00 -0.83 -5.82
CA ASN A 166 -5.29 -2.09 -5.93
C ASN A 166 -4.16 -2.21 -4.91
N THR A 167 -3.46 -1.13 -4.63
CA THR A 167 -2.37 -1.11 -3.65
C THR A 167 -2.85 -1.45 -2.25
N LEU A 168 -4.02 -0.97 -1.83
CA LEU A 168 -4.59 -1.34 -0.55
C LEU A 168 -4.87 -2.85 -0.47
N GLU A 169 -5.43 -3.44 -1.52
CA GLU A 169 -5.79 -4.86 -1.56
C GLU A 169 -4.57 -5.78 -1.65
N TYR A 170 -3.65 -5.56 -2.59
CA TYR A 170 -2.49 -6.45 -2.74
C TYR A 170 -1.50 -6.28 -1.59
N ALA A 171 -1.30 -5.06 -1.06
CA ALA A 171 -0.42 -4.87 0.09
C ALA A 171 -1.02 -5.54 1.34
N SER A 172 -2.34 -5.49 1.53
CA SER A 172 -3.01 -6.25 2.59
C SER A 172 -2.83 -7.76 2.43
N ALA A 173 -2.89 -8.26 1.21
CA ALA A 173 -2.66 -9.68 0.93
C ALA A 173 -1.21 -10.08 1.18
N ASP A 174 -0.24 -9.29 0.71
CA ASP A 174 1.20 -9.57 0.88
C ASP A 174 1.66 -9.43 2.33
N PHE A 175 1.05 -8.54 3.10
CA PHE A 175 1.32 -8.38 4.53
C PHE A 175 0.99 -9.65 5.33
N SER A 176 -0.04 -10.38 4.91
CA SER A 176 -0.58 -11.54 5.64
C SER A 176 0.03 -12.87 5.19
N ARG A 177 0.98 -12.85 4.25
CA ARG A 177 1.70 -14.04 3.73
C ARG A 177 2.93 -14.35 4.54
#